data_AF-A0A936HAD6-F1
#
_entry.id   AF-A0A936HAD6-F1
#
_cell.length_a   1.000
_cell.length_b   1.000
_cell.length_c   1.000
_cell.angle_alpha   90.00
_cell.angle_beta   90.00
_cell.angle_gamma   90.00
#
_symmetry.space_group_name_H-M   'P 1'
#
loop_
_entity.id
_entity.type
_entity.pdbx_description
1 polymer ?
#
loop_
_entity_poly.entity_id
_entity_poly.type
_entity_poly.pdbx_seq_one_letter_code
_entity_poly.pdbx_strand_id
1 'polypeptide(L)'
;MTTTVTLISGLVLLAVVLFMAAALISVVGNVAPDDNSRKQAAILERIKPVARVSFEQPKPAIAVQLSADQIYNKVCAACHATGTLGAPKVDSKDQWEPRLAQGLDTLVSHSVSGIRAMPAKGGDPSLTEANLKDAIIYMLEKAGLKTGAAPSAPAAAAPAPTSQPAPTAAPAAKPVPATSATAVPPPPVQVPKAIPPAFIQPVPSAKPTASASAASTAETARKEPASAVPPPPVEVSKAAPPAFVQPAPTPSK
;
A
#
# COMPACT_ATOMS: atom_id res chain seq x y z
N MET A 1 83.53 38.57 1.04
CA MET A 1 83.05 38.04 2.34
C MET A 1 81.58 37.62 2.27
N THR A 2 80.68 38.41 1.70
CA THR A 2 79.24 38.06 1.59
C THR A 2 78.97 36.89 0.64
N THR A 3 79.65 36.82 -0.51
CA THR A 3 79.49 35.72 -1.50
C THR A 3 80.01 34.37 -1.01
N THR A 4 81.09 34.35 -0.23
CA THR A 4 81.60 33.12 0.39
C THR A 4 80.68 32.64 1.50
N VAL A 5 80.08 33.54 2.27
CA VAL A 5 79.12 33.21 3.33
C VAL A 5 77.79 32.67 2.75
N THR A 6 77.31 33.21 1.63
CA THR A 6 76.10 32.69 0.97
C THR A 6 76.33 31.31 0.34
N LEU A 7 77.50 31.06 -0.25
CA LEU A 7 77.86 29.74 -0.78
C LEU A 7 77.97 28.69 0.34
N ILE A 8 78.61 29.04 1.47
CA ILE A 8 78.73 28.13 2.62
C ILE A 8 77.36 27.86 3.24
N SER A 9 76.51 28.87 3.41
CA SER A 9 75.15 28.70 3.95
C SER A 9 74.27 27.81 3.05
N GLY A 10 74.36 27.99 1.72
CA GLY A 10 73.64 27.15 0.76
C GLY A 10 74.07 25.69 0.80
N LEU A 11 75.39 25.44 0.90
CA LEU A 11 75.93 24.08 1.02
C LEU A 11 75.48 23.41 2.33
N VAL A 12 75.48 24.15 3.45
CA VAL A 12 75.04 23.65 4.75
C VAL A 12 73.55 23.32 4.75
N LEU A 13 72.70 24.18 4.17
CA LEU A 13 71.26 23.89 4.04
C LEU A 13 71.01 22.65 3.17
N LEU A 14 71.71 22.51 2.06
CA LEU A 14 71.59 21.34 1.19
C LEU A 14 72.02 20.06 1.91
N ALA A 15 73.12 20.09 2.67
CA ALA A 15 73.56 18.95 3.47
C ALA A 15 72.55 18.56 4.56
N VAL A 16 71.94 19.53 5.24
CA VAL A 16 70.91 19.26 6.27
C VAL A 16 69.64 18.67 5.64
N VAL A 17 69.21 19.16 4.48
CA VAL A 17 68.05 18.61 3.76
C VAL A 17 68.32 17.18 3.30
N LEU A 18 69.50 16.91 2.76
CA LEU A 18 69.90 15.55 2.37
C LEU A 18 70.02 14.62 3.57
N PHE A 19 70.55 15.10 4.70
CA PHE A 19 70.63 14.32 5.93
C PHE A 19 69.23 14.02 6.49
N MET A 20 68.32 15.00 6.53
CA MET A 20 66.94 14.77 6.94
C MET A 20 66.19 13.83 6.00
N ALA A 21 66.41 13.94 4.68
CA ALA A 21 65.85 13.01 3.71
C ALA A 21 66.38 11.58 3.95
N ALA A 22 67.70 11.41 4.14
CA ALA A 22 68.30 10.11 4.43
C ALA A 22 67.85 9.53 5.78
N ALA A 23 67.68 10.37 6.80
CA ALA A 23 67.16 9.99 8.11
C ALA A 23 65.68 9.56 8.01
N LEU A 24 64.87 10.29 7.24
CA LEU A 24 63.47 9.91 6.98
C LEU A 24 63.37 8.61 6.20
N ILE A 25 64.18 8.42 5.15
CA ILE A 25 64.25 7.16 4.40
C ILE A 25 64.68 6.01 5.30
N SER A 26 65.63 6.24 6.21
CA SER A 26 66.07 5.24 7.18
C SER A 26 64.96 4.91 8.17
N VAL A 27 64.24 5.90 8.70
CA VAL A 27 63.09 5.68 9.60
C VAL A 27 61.99 4.90 8.89
N VAL A 28 61.64 5.27 7.64
CA VAL A 28 60.61 4.56 6.86
C VAL A 28 61.06 3.15 6.49
N GLY A 29 62.35 2.94 6.19
CA GLY A 29 62.92 1.63 5.87
C GLY A 29 63.09 0.71 7.08
N ASN A 30 63.24 1.27 8.29
CA ASN A 30 63.38 0.50 9.54
C ASN A 30 62.04 0.22 10.25
N VAL A 31 60.92 0.74 9.73
CA VAL A 31 59.58 0.34 10.14
C VAL A 31 59.27 -0.98 9.43
N ALA A 32 59.33 -2.08 10.19
CA ALA A 32 58.87 -3.37 9.68
C ALA A 32 57.42 -3.22 9.16
N PRO A 33 57.07 -3.80 8.00
CA PRO A 33 55.69 -3.80 7.52
C PRO A 33 54.82 -4.38 8.62
N ASP A 34 53.88 -3.57 9.09
CA ASP A 34 53.31 -3.70 10.41
C ASP A 34 52.63 -5.06 10.62
N ASP A 35 52.99 -5.71 11.72
CA ASP A 35 52.36 -6.94 12.20
C ASP A 35 50.84 -6.79 12.35
N ASN A 36 50.34 -5.56 12.54
CA ASN A 36 48.92 -5.29 12.69
C ASN A 36 48.14 -5.50 11.38
N SER A 37 48.67 -5.08 10.23
CA SER A 37 48.05 -5.31 8.92
C SER A 37 48.07 -6.80 8.54
N ARG A 38 49.14 -7.52 8.86
CA ARG A 38 49.24 -8.97 8.66
C ARG A 38 48.28 -9.75 9.58
N LYS A 39 48.15 -9.34 10.84
CA LYS A 39 47.21 -9.93 11.81
C LYS A 39 45.76 -9.61 11.46
N GLN A 40 45.45 -8.38 11.00
CA GLN A 40 44.12 -8.00 10.53
C GLN A 40 43.74 -8.76 9.25
N ALA A 41 44.69 -9.00 8.34
CA ALA A 41 44.47 -9.85 7.18
C ALA A 41 44.14 -11.30 7.59
N ALA A 42 44.86 -11.86 8.56
CA ALA A 42 44.60 -13.22 9.07
C ALA A 42 43.25 -13.33 9.83
N ILE A 43 42.82 -12.27 10.51
CA ILE A 43 41.52 -12.19 11.17
C ILE A 43 40.39 -12.07 10.14
N LEU A 44 40.55 -11.25 9.09
CA LEU A 44 39.57 -11.16 8.00
C LEU A 44 39.43 -12.49 7.23
N GLU A 45 40.52 -13.22 7.04
CA GLU A 45 40.52 -14.53 6.37
C GLU A 45 39.63 -15.55 7.11
N ARG A 46 39.57 -15.46 8.45
CA ARG A 46 38.78 -16.35 9.32
C ARG A 46 37.36 -15.86 9.60
N ILE A 47 37.06 -14.58 9.41
CA ILE A 47 35.71 -14.00 9.54
C ILE A 47 34.92 -14.12 8.21
N LYS A 48 35.53 -14.67 7.16
CA LYS A 48 34.79 -15.01 5.92
C LYS A 48 33.62 -15.93 6.29
N PRO A 49 32.36 -15.51 6.05
CA PRO A 49 31.20 -16.26 6.50
C PRO A 49 31.15 -17.60 5.75
N VAL A 50 31.12 -18.68 6.51
CA VAL A 50 31.06 -20.05 5.97
C VAL A 50 29.73 -20.38 5.30
N ALA A 51 28.73 -19.52 5.46
CA ALA A 51 27.46 -19.58 4.75
C ALA A 51 26.87 -18.17 4.62
N ARG A 52 26.43 -17.81 3.40
CA ARG A 52 25.52 -16.69 3.19
C ARG A 52 24.11 -17.26 3.28
N VAL A 53 23.43 -17.02 4.40
CA VAL A 53 21.97 -17.22 4.44
C VAL A 53 21.33 -16.06 3.70
N SER A 54 20.87 -16.33 2.48
CA SER A 54 20.03 -15.39 1.76
C SER A 54 18.66 -15.48 2.37
N PHE A 55 18.32 -14.53 3.24
CA PHE A 55 16.92 -14.23 3.46
C PHE A 55 16.48 -13.52 2.19
N GLU A 56 15.76 -14.25 1.33
CA GLU A 56 14.88 -13.60 0.38
C GLU A 56 14.06 -12.63 1.23
N GLN A 57 14.30 -11.33 1.08
CA GLN A 57 13.36 -10.35 1.62
C GLN A 57 12.01 -10.80 1.09
N PRO A 58 10.97 -10.93 1.93
CA PRO A 58 9.67 -11.20 1.38
C PRO A 58 9.45 -10.13 0.33
N LYS A 59 9.43 -10.52 -0.95
CA LYS A 59 8.79 -9.74 -1.99
C LYS A 59 7.50 -9.32 -1.30
N PRO A 60 7.27 -8.00 -1.08
CA PRO A 60 6.15 -7.54 -0.27
C PRO A 60 5.00 -8.39 -0.75
N ALA A 61 4.44 -9.18 0.17
CA ALA A 61 3.53 -10.24 -0.19
C ALA A 61 2.63 -9.64 -1.24
N ILE A 62 2.51 -10.29 -2.40
CA ILE A 62 1.44 -9.92 -3.31
C ILE A 62 0.18 -10.37 -2.55
N ALA A 63 -0.18 -9.64 -1.47
CA ALA A 63 -1.53 -9.21 -1.26
C ALA A 63 -1.99 -8.86 -2.66
N VAL A 64 -3.00 -9.55 -3.13
CA VAL A 64 -3.61 -9.26 -4.41
C VAL A 64 -3.88 -7.76 -4.39
N GLN A 65 -2.97 -6.99 -4.99
CA GLN A 65 -3.04 -5.54 -5.08
C GLN A 65 -4.10 -5.36 -6.14
N LEU A 66 -5.34 -5.33 -5.69
CA LEU A 66 -6.44 -4.85 -6.50
C LEU A 66 -6.00 -3.48 -7.02
N SER A 67 -6.16 -3.24 -8.31
CA SER A 67 -5.79 -1.94 -8.85
C SER A 67 -6.65 -0.85 -8.20
N ALA A 68 -6.12 0.36 -8.13
CA ALA A 68 -6.82 1.47 -7.49
C ALA A 68 -8.21 1.73 -8.11
N ASP A 69 -8.35 1.56 -9.42
CA ASP A 69 -9.63 1.64 -10.13
C ASP A 69 -10.59 0.51 -9.72
N GLN A 70 -10.10 -0.72 -9.51
CA GLN A 70 -10.92 -1.84 -9.06
C GLN A 70 -11.45 -1.60 -7.65
N ILE A 71 -10.58 -1.12 -6.74
CA ILE A 71 -10.98 -0.79 -5.36
C ILE A 71 -12.02 0.34 -5.38
N TYR A 72 -11.76 1.39 -6.16
CA TYR A 72 -12.70 2.49 -6.33
C TYR A 72 -14.06 1.99 -6.81
N ASN A 73 -14.09 1.23 -7.90
CA ASN A 73 -15.35 0.75 -8.48
C ASN A 73 -16.10 -0.23 -7.56
N LYS A 74 -15.38 -1.08 -6.82
CA LYS A 74 -15.98 -2.09 -5.94
C LYS A 74 -16.54 -1.48 -4.65
N VAL A 75 -15.84 -0.50 -4.06
CA VAL A 75 -16.11 -0.04 -2.69
C VAL A 75 -16.41 1.45 -2.62
N CYS A 76 -15.57 2.28 -3.22
CA CYS A 76 -15.60 3.73 -3.00
C CYS A 76 -16.69 4.43 -3.83
N ALA A 77 -16.94 3.96 -5.04
CA ALA A 77 -17.82 4.58 -6.02
C ALA A 77 -19.27 4.70 -5.54
N ALA A 78 -19.73 3.75 -4.71
CA ALA A 78 -21.09 3.74 -4.17
C ALA A 78 -21.48 5.07 -3.48
N CYS A 79 -20.51 5.75 -2.86
CA CYS A 79 -20.72 7.05 -2.23
C CYS A 79 -20.02 8.19 -2.99
N HIS A 80 -18.80 7.95 -3.47
CA HIS A 80 -17.95 9.02 -4.04
C HIS A 80 -18.20 9.32 -5.53
N ALA A 81 -18.95 8.48 -6.26
CA ALA A 81 -19.29 8.80 -7.66
C ALA A 81 -20.28 9.98 -7.73
N THR A 82 -21.32 9.95 -6.91
CA THR A 82 -22.41 10.95 -6.91
C THR A 82 -22.39 11.86 -5.67
N GLY A 83 -21.54 11.58 -4.68
CA GLY A 83 -21.47 12.34 -3.44
C GLY A 83 -22.61 12.03 -2.46
N THR A 84 -23.11 10.80 -2.47
CA THR A 84 -24.18 10.34 -1.58
C THR A 84 -23.74 10.49 -0.12
N LEU A 85 -24.69 10.81 0.78
CA LEU A 85 -24.43 11.08 2.21
C LEU A 85 -23.43 12.24 2.45
N GLY A 86 -23.26 13.14 1.49
CA GLY A 86 -22.30 14.24 1.59
C GLY A 86 -20.84 13.80 1.37
N ALA A 87 -20.62 12.64 0.75
CA ALA A 87 -19.29 12.21 0.34
C ALA A 87 -18.71 13.18 -0.73
N PRO A 88 -17.40 13.45 -0.70
CA PRO A 88 -16.77 14.25 -1.75
C PRO A 88 -16.83 13.52 -3.09
N LYS A 89 -17.36 14.20 -4.12
CA LYS A 89 -17.46 13.64 -5.47
C LYS A 89 -16.07 13.49 -6.08
N VAL A 90 -15.80 12.34 -6.70
CA VAL A 90 -14.48 11.98 -7.25
C VAL A 90 -13.97 12.96 -8.32
N ASP A 91 -14.85 13.66 -9.00
CA ASP A 91 -14.56 14.60 -10.09
C ASP A 91 -14.50 16.07 -9.62
N SER A 92 -14.77 16.34 -8.33
CA SER A 92 -14.92 17.70 -7.81
C SER A 92 -13.64 18.19 -7.14
N LYS A 93 -12.78 18.86 -7.92
CA LYS A 93 -11.52 19.46 -7.46
C LYS A 93 -11.69 20.33 -6.21
N ASP A 94 -12.70 21.20 -6.18
CA ASP A 94 -12.97 22.13 -5.07
C ASP A 94 -13.26 21.42 -3.74
N GLN A 95 -13.79 20.19 -3.80
CA GLN A 95 -14.02 19.39 -2.61
C GLN A 95 -12.74 18.69 -2.13
N TRP A 96 -11.85 18.32 -3.05
CA TRP A 96 -10.64 17.56 -2.75
C TRP A 96 -9.44 18.45 -2.38
N GLU A 97 -9.33 19.67 -2.88
CA GLU A 97 -8.24 20.60 -2.53
C GLU A 97 -8.10 20.85 -1.03
N PRO A 98 -9.15 21.27 -0.28
CA PRO A 98 -9.02 21.51 1.16
C PRO A 98 -8.75 20.23 1.95
N ARG A 99 -9.08 19.06 1.40
CA ARG A 99 -8.80 17.76 2.02
C ARG A 99 -7.35 17.38 1.79
N LEU A 100 -6.85 17.52 0.55
CA LEU A 100 -5.46 17.26 0.20
C LEU A 100 -4.51 18.20 0.95
N ALA A 101 -4.95 19.43 1.27
CA ALA A 101 -4.21 20.35 2.13
C ALA A 101 -3.96 19.80 3.56
N GLN A 102 -4.75 18.82 4.02
CA GLN A 102 -4.54 18.12 5.29
C GLN A 102 -3.43 17.05 5.19
N GLY A 103 -2.93 16.77 3.98
CA GLY A 103 -1.92 15.76 3.70
C GLY A 103 -2.49 14.39 3.38
N LEU A 104 -1.83 13.66 2.46
CA LEU A 104 -2.28 12.35 1.99
C LEU A 104 -2.41 11.33 3.14
N ASP A 105 -1.47 11.32 4.07
CA ASP A 105 -1.47 10.37 5.19
C ASP A 105 -2.68 10.58 6.12
N THR A 106 -3.12 11.83 6.30
CA THR A 106 -4.34 12.16 7.06
C THR A 106 -5.58 11.60 6.36
N LEU A 107 -5.68 11.74 5.03
CA LEU A 107 -6.79 11.14 4.28
C LEU A 107 -6.80 9.62 4.41
N VAL A 108 -5.63 8.98 4.33
CA VAL A 108 -5.50 7.52 4.49
C VAL A 108 -5.95 7.11 5.89
N SER A 109 -5.46 7.78 6.93
CA SER A 109 -5.81 7.49 8.33
C SER A 109 -7.33 7.60 8.60
N HIS A 110 -7.96 8.68 8.12
CA HIS A 110 -9.42 8.84 8.21
C HIS A 110 -10.18 7.77 7.43
N SER A 111 -9.64 7.29 6.31
CA SER A 111 -10.28 6.26 5.52
C SER A 111 -10.12 4.87 6.15
N VAL A 112 -9.00 4.62 6.84
CA VAL A 112 -8.76 3.39 7.62
C VAL A 112 -9.68 3.33 8.83
N SER A 113 -9.75 4.41 9.61
CA SER A 113 -10.55 4.51 10.84
C SER A 113 -12.04 4.73 10.59
N GLY A 114 -12.39 5.32 9.44
CA GLY A 114 -13.74 5.82 9.16
C GLY A 114 -13.92 7.23 9.70
N ILE A 115 -14.77 8.02 9.03
CA ILE A 115 -15.06 9.40 9.44
C ILE A 115 -16.47 9.79 9.02
N ARG A 116 -17.24 10.37 9.95
CA ARG A 116 -18.63 10.78 9.70
C ARG A 116 -19.47 9.60 9.18
N ALA A 117 -20.05 9.73 7.98
CA ALA A 117 -20.83 8.67 7.34
C ALA A 117 -19.96 7.66 6.55
N MET A 118 -18.65 7.88 6.45
CA MET A 118 -17.74 6.94 5.78
C MET A 118 -17.31 5.85 6.77
N PRO A 119 -17.65 4.57 6.52
CA PRO A 119 -17.25 3.47 7.40
C PRO A 119 -15.73 3.22 7.34
N ALA A 120 -15.20 2.56 8.36
CA ALA A 120 -13.81 2.12 8.41
C ALA A 120 -13.46 1.27 7.17
N LYS A 121 -12.32 1.57 6.55
CA LYS A 121 -11.86 0.96 5.28
C LYS A 121 -12.87 1.02 4.13
N GLY A 122 -13.77 2.02 4.13
CA GLY A 122 -14.84 2.10 3.14
C GLY A 122 -15.87 0.96 3.24
N GLY A 123 -15.86 0.19 4.33
CA GLY A 123 -16.79 -0.93 4.57
C GLY A 123 -16.26 -2.29 4.16
N ASP A 124 -15.06 -2.37 3.57
CA ASP A 124 -14.42 -3.65 3.21
C ASP A 124 -13.19 -3.90 4.13
N PRO A 125 -13.30 -4.78 5.13
CA PRO A 125 -12.20 -5.05 6.07
C PRO A 125 -11.00 -5.73 5.43
N SER A 126 -11.16 -6.32 4.23
CA SER A 126 -10.08 -6.97 3.48
C SER A 126 -9.10 -5.98 2.85
N LEU A 127 -9.47 -4.71 2.76
CA LEU A 127 -8.58 -3.68 2.21
C LEU A 127 -7.41 -3.38 3.18
N THR A 128 -6.21 -3.40 2.62
CA THR A 128 -4.97 -3.00 3.28
C THR A 128 -4.81 -1.48 3.22
N GLU A 129 -4.01 -0.90 4.12
CA GLU A 129 -3.72 0.54 4.08
C GLU A 129 -3.09 0.98 2.74
N ALA A 130 -2.27 0.12 2.14
CA ALA A 130 -1.70 0.33 0.80
C ALA A 130 -2.80 0.43 -0.28
N ASN A 131 -3.74 -0.51 -0.30
CA ASN A 131 -4.90 -0.48 -1.20
C ASN A 131 -5.72 0.81 -1.02
N LEU A 132 -5.93 1.25 0.22
CA LEU A 132 -6.64 2.50 0.51
C LEU A 132 -5.87 3.73 0.00
N LYS A 133 -4.56 3.78 0.23
CA LYS A 133 -3.71 4.86 -0.26
C LYS A 133 -3.76 4.99 -1.78
N ASP A 134 -3.64 3.87 -2.48
CA ASP A 134 -3.70 3.85 -3.95
C ASP A 134 -5.08 4.29 -4.47
N ALA A 135 -6.17 3.86 -3.82
CA ALA A 135 -7.53 4.30 -4.15
C ALA A 135 -7.75 5.80 -3.91
N ILE A 136 -7.19 6.37 -2.84
CA ILE A 136 -7.28 7.81 -2.56
C ILE A 136 -6.49 8.60 -3.60
N ILE A 137 -5.28 8.15 -3.96
CA ILE A 137 -4.49 8.78 -5.03
C ILE A 137 -5.27 8.76 -6.33
N TYR A 138 -5.85 7.63 -6.71
CA TYR A 138 -6.71 7.52 -7.89
C TYR A 138 -7.84 8.56 -7.86
N MET A 139 -8.56 8.69 -6.75
CA MET A 139 -9.65 9.66 -6.63
C MET A 139 -9.17 11.11 -6.73
N LEU A 140 -8.01 11.43 -6.16
CA LEU A 140 -7.40 12.75 -6.28
C LEU A 140 -6.99 13.06 -7.72
N GLU A 141 -6.41 12.09 -8.42
CA GLU A 141 -6.04 12.22 -9.84
C GLU A 141 -7.28 12.43 -10.73
N LYS A 142 -8.37 11.71 -10.44
CA LYS A 142 -9.67 11.90 -11.11
C LYS A 142 -10.27 13.28 -10.84
N ALA A 143 -10.01 13.87 -9.67
CA ALA A 143 -10.37 15.24 -9.34
C ALA A 143 -9.42 16.28 -9.97
N GLY A 144 -8.42 15.86 -10.76
CA GLY A 144 -7.44 16.76 -11.36
C GLY A 144 -6.40 17.30 -10.37
N LEU A 145 -6.13 16.56 -9.30
CA LEU A 145 -5.11 16.85 -8.29
C LEU A 145 -3.99 15.81 -8.38
N LYS A 146 -2.75 16.26 -8.58
CA LYS A 146 -1.59 15.39 -8.52
C LYS A 146 -1.01 15.43 -7.12
N THR A 147 -0.84 14.27 -6.49
CA THR A 147 -0.13 14.15 -5.21
C THR A 147 1.37 14.22 -5.46
N GLY A 148 1.90 15.42 -5.69
CA GLY A 148 3.32 15.67 -5.47
C GLY A 148 3.58 15.60 -3.97
N ALA A 149 4.64 14.92 -3.54
CA ALA A 149 5.04 14.90 -2.14
C ALA A 149 5.17 16.35 -1.63
N ALA A 150 4.18 16.79 -0.87
CA ALA A 150 4.10 18.09 -0.23
C ALA A 150 3.92 17.85 1.26
N PRO A 151 4.56 18.69 2.09
CA PRO A 151 5.21 18.25 3.31
C PRO A 151 4.21 17.76 4.33
N SER A 152 4.63 16.74 5.08
CA SER A 152 4.08 16.41 6.39
C SER A 152 4.23 17.64 7.30
N ALA A 153 3.34 18.62 7.13
CA ALA A 153 3.10 19.61 8.16
C ALA A 153 2.50 18.84 9.34
N PRO A 154 3.06 18.95 10.55
CA PRO A 154 2.57 18.19 11.69
C PRO A 154 1.09 18.51 11.86
N ALA A 155 0.33 17.47 12.21
CA ALA A 155 -1.06 17.55 12.62
C ALA A 155 -1.23 18.64 13.69
N ALA A 156 -1.40 19.88 13.25
CA ALA A 156 -1.83 20.99 14.07
C ALA A 156 -3.33 20.80 14.18
N ALA A 157 -3.70 20.11 15.26
CA ALA A 157 -5.02 20.00 15.85
C ALA A 157 -6.09 20.88 15.17
N ALA A 158 -6.73 20.34 14.14
CA ALA A 158 -8.11 20.73 13.86
C ALA A 158 -8.93 20.18 15.03
N PRO A 159 -9.69 21.00 15.77
CA PRO A 159 -10.53 20.48 16.84
C PRO A 159 -11.44 19.42 16.21
N ALA A 160 -11.55 18.27 16.88
CA ALA A 160 -12.58 17.30 16.59
C ALA A 160 -13.90 18.07 16.35
N PRO A 161 -14.70 17.75 15.31
CA PRO A 161 -16.02 18.34 15.22
C PRO A 161 -16.77 17.86 16.46
N THR A 162 -16.86 18.77 17.44
CA THR A 162 -17.76 18.65 18.56
C THR A 162 -19.12 18.38 17.96
N SER A 163 -19.71 17.27 18.37
CA SER A 163 -21.11 16.92 18.13
C SER A 163 -21.93 18.20 18.31
N GLN A 164 -22.40 18.77 17.20
CA GLN A 164 -23.28 19.91 17.28
C GLN A 164 -24.57 19.42 17.95
N PRO A 165 -24.97 19.98 19.10
CA PRO A 165 -26.21 19.58 19.74
C PRO A 165 -27.37 19.93 18.81
N ALA A 166 -28.32 19.00 18.69
CA ALA A 166 -29.61 19.27 18.07
C ALA A 166 -30.21 20.57 18.63
N PRO A 167 -30.86 21.42 17.82
CA PRO A 167 -31.47 22.63 18.33
C PRO A 167 -32.56 22.30 19.36
N THR A 168 -32.38 22.91 20.52
CA THR A 168 -33.20 22.83 21.73
C THR A 168 -34.66 23.24 21.48
N ALA A 169 -35.55 22.54 22.19
CA ALA A 169 -37.00 22.70 22.22
C ALA A 169 -37.52 24.09 22.64
N ALA A 170 -38.79 24.35 22.31
CA ALA A 170 -39.68 25.32 22.95
C ALA A 170 -41.10 24.69 23.07
N PRO A 171 -41.96 25.07 24.05
CA PRO A 171 -42.05 24.34 25.31
C PRO A 171 -43.47 23.88 25.72
N ALA A 172 -43.50 23.12 26.82
CA ALA A 172 -44.54 22.97 27.85
C ALA A 172 -45.75 22.05 27.58
N ALA A 173 -45.79 20.99 28.39
CA ALA A 173 -46.85 20.01 28.55
C ALA A 173 -48.06 20.54 29.37
N LYS A 174 -49.20 19.83 29.22
CA LYS A 174 -50.10 19.53 30.35
C LYS A 174 -50.05 18.02 30.63
N PRO A 175 -50.16 17.59 31.89
CA PRO A 175 -49.84 16.22 32.30
C PRO A 175 -51.06 15.30 32.27
N VAL A 176 -50.85 14.04 31.85
CA VAL A 176 -51.82 12.94 32.03
C VAL A 176 -51.08 11.80 32.76
N PRO A 177 -51.68 11.19 33.79
CA PRO A 177 -50.96 10.39 34.78
C PRO A 177 -50.61 8.98 34.29
N ALA A 178 -49.53 8.46 34.89
CA ALA A 178 -48.97 7.14 34.68
C ALA A 178 -49.97 6.01 34.96
N THR A 179 -49.99 5.02 34.07
CA THR A 179 -50.45 3.67 34.41
C THR A 179 -49.34 2.68 34.06
N SER A 180 -48.92 1.92 35.05
CA SER A 180 -47.90 0.88 34.99
C SER A 180 -48.34 -0.28 34.11
N ALA A 181 -47.43 -0.80 33.28
CA ALA A 181 -47.56 -2.13 32.68
C ALA A 181 -46.17 -2.77 32.48
N THR A 182 -45.78 -3.53 33.51
CA THR A 182 -45.07 -4.81 33.51
C THR A 182 -44.05 -5.12 32.41
N ALA A 183 -42.80 -5.26 32.85
CA ALA A 183 -41.71 -5.89 32.15
C ALA A 183 -42.03 -7.35 31.76
N VAL A 184 -41.82 -7.69 30.49
CA VAL A 184 -41.86 -9.06 29.98
C VAL A 184 -40.45 -9.66 30.10
N PRO A 185 -40.24 -10.78 30.83
CA PRO A 185 -38.96 -11.48 30.85
C PRO A 185 -38.72 -12.29 29.55
N PRO A 186 -37.46 -12.48 29.13
CA PRO A 186 -37.12 -13.29 27.95
C PRO A 186 -37.40 -14.80 28.19
N PRO A 187 -37.72 -15.57 27.13
CA PRO A 187 -37.97 -17.01 27.24
C PRO A 187 -36.70 -17.83 27.54
N PRO A 188 -36.82 -19.00 28.22
CA PRO A 188 -35.67 -19.80 28.64
C PRO A 188 -34.99 -20.53 27.46
N VAL A 189 -33.66 -20.45 27.46
CA VAL A 189 -32.75 -21.21 26.58
C VAL A 189 -32.82 -22.69 26.97
N GLN A 190 -33.23 -23.54 26.04
CA GLN A 190 -33.20 -24.99 26.21
C GLN A 190 -31.81 -25.52 25.89
N VAL A 191 -31.19 -26.18 26.87
CA VAL A 191 -29.91 -26.88 26.75
C VAL A 191 -30.16 -28.27 26.15
N PRO A 192 -29.62 -28.63 24.98
CA PRO A 192 -29.73 -29.99 24.47
C PRO A 192 -28.86 -30.97 25.27
N LYS A 193 -29.47 -32.12 25.59
CA LYS A 193 -28.97 -33.22 26.40
C LYS A 193 -27.84 -33.99 25.71
N ALA A 194 -26.80 -34.33 26.48
CA ALA A 194 -25.61 -35.06 26.05
C ALA A 194 -25.92 -36.44 25.44
N ILE A 195 -25.26 -36.73 24.31
CA ILE A 195 -25.24 -38.03 23.64
C ILE A 195 -23.96 -38.77 24.08
N PRO A 196 -24.02 -40.01 24.58
CA PRO A 196 -22.83 -40.78 24.92
C PRO A 196 -22.09 -41.30 23.66
N PRO A 197 -20.76 -41.49 23.72
CA PRO A 197 -19.95 -41.82 22.56
C PRO A 197 -20.16 -43.27 22.10
N ALA A 198 -20.51 -43.45 20.83
CA ALA A 198 -20.57 -44.76 20.18
C ALA A 198 -19.18 -45.22 19.74
N PHE A 199 -18.89 -46.47 20.10
CA PHE A 199 -17.70 -47.26 19.80
C PHE A 199 -17.38 -47.28 18.29
N ILE A 200 -16.22 -46.75 17.89
CA ILE A 200 -15.70 -46.88 16.52
C ILE A 200 -14.86 -48.15 16.46
N GLN A 201 -15.35 -49.18 15.75
CA GLN A 201 -14.55 -50.34 15.38
C GLN A 201 -13.71 -50.05 14.11
N PRO A 202 -12.47 -50.57 14.00
CA PRO A 202 -11.63 -50.34 12.84
C PRO A 202 -12.04 -51.21 11.65
N VAL A 203 -12.23 -50.60 10.49
CA VAL A 203 -12.42 -51.28 9.20
C VAL A 203 -11.07 -51.61 8.56
N PRO A 204 -10.82 -52.85 8.10
CA PRO A 204 -9.62 -53.17 7.34
C PRO A 204 -9.77 -52.85 5.85
N SER A 205 -8.69 -52.34 5.27
CA SER A 205 -8.51 -52.02 3.85
C SER A 205 -8.74 -53.20 2.91
N ALA A 206 -9.51 -52.97 1.84
CA ALA A 206 -9.44 -53.76 0.61
C ALA A 206 -9.68 -52.87 -0.61
N LYS A 207 -8.83 -53.03 -1.63
CA LYS A 207 -8.89 -52.43 -2.96
C LYS A 207 -9.24 -53.55 -3.98
N PRO A 208 -9.38 -53.25 -5.27
CA PRO A 208 -10.60 -52.94 -6.03
C PRO A 208 -11.01 -54.11 -6.98
N THR A 209 -12.21 -54.09 -7.57
CA THR A 209 -12.43 -54.67 -8.91
C THR A 209 -13.69 -54.11 -9.58
N ALA A 210 -13.60 -53.98 -10.90
CA ALA A 210 -14.58 -53.44 -11.83
C ALA A 210 -15.73 -54.44 -12.14
N SER A 211 -16.89 -53.94 -12.56
CA SER A 211 -17.56 -54.43 -13.78
C SER A 211 -18.79 -53.56 -14.14
N ALA A 212 -18.97 -53.38 -15.44
CA ALA A 212 -20.02 -52.63 -16.12
C ALA A 212 -21.36 -53.39 -16.19
N SER A 213 -22.45 -52.67 -16.48
CA SER A 213 -23.24 -52.81 -17.73
C SER A 213 -24.70 -52.34 -17.60
N ALA A 214 -25.09 -51.48 -18.55
CA ALA A 214 -26.40 -51.35 -19.23
C ALA A 214 -27.68 -51.09 -18.43
N ALA A 215 -28.76 -50.52 -18.97
CA ALA A 215 -29.10 -49.59 -20.05
C ALA A 215 -30.63 -49.49 -20.00
N SER A 216 -31.23 -48.31 -20.08
CA SER A 216 -32.59 -48.18 -20.63
C SER A 216 -32.85 -46.75 -21.10
N THR A 217 -33.15 -46.65 -22.38
CA THR A 217 -33.43 -45.46 -23.19
C THR A 217 -34.91 -45.08 -23.09
N ALA A 218 -35.20 -43.78 -23.18
CA ALA A 218 -36.42 -43.25 -23.80
C ALA A 218 -36.17 -41.82 -24.28
N GLU A 219 -36.01 -41.73 -25.59
CA GLU A 219 -35.83 -40.58 -26.45
C GLU A 219 -37.17 -39.89 -26.73
N THR A 220 -37.22 -38.54 -26.71
CA THR A 220 -37.99 -37.77 -27.70
C THR A 220 -37.33 -36.40 -27.88
N ALA A 221 -36.77 -36.22 -29.08
CA ALA A 221 -36.11 -35.02 -29.55
C ALA A 221 -37.08 -33.89 -29.92
N ARG A 222 -36.65 -32.64 -29.74
CA ARG A 222 -36.65 -31.66 -30.83
C ARG A 222 -35.73 -30.45 -30.58
N LYS A 223 -34.76 -30.33 -31.50
CA LYS A 223 -34.35 -29.11 -32.23
C LYS A 223 -33.24 -28.23 -31.63
N GLU A 224 -32.01 -28.56 -32.04
CA GLU A 224 -30.86 -27.65 -32.26
C GLU A 224 -31.15 -26.65 -33.43
N PRO A 225 -30.32 -25.61 -33.75
CA PRO A 225 -28.84 -25.57 -33.72
C PRO A 225 -28.29 -24.23 -33.16
N ALA A 226 -27.00 -23.88 -33.04
CA ALA A 226 -25.76 -24.34 -33.63
C ALA A 226 -24.55 -23.75 -32.85
N SER A 227 -23.40 -24.42 -32.96
CA SER A 227 -22.04 -23.87 -33.15
C SER A 227 -21.50 -22.81 -32.18
N ALA A 228 -20.70 -23.27 -31.21
CA ALA A 228 -19.61 -22.48 -30.62
C ALA A 228 -18.32 -22.71 -31.41
N VAL A 229 -18.05 -21.82 -32.37
CA VAL A 229 -16.73 -21.62 -33.00
C VAL A 229 -15.94 -20.65 -32.10
N PRO A 230 -14.65 -20.89 -31.79
CA PRO A 230 -13.84 -19.98 -30.97
C PRO A 230 -13.55 -18.67 -31.72
N PRO A 231 -13.46 -17.51 -31.03
CA PRO A 231 -13.22 -16.23 -31.68
C PRO A 231 -11.77 -16.10 -32.19
N PRO A 232 -11.54 -15.47 -33.35
CA PRO A 232 -10.21 -15.20 -33.90
C PRO A 232 -9.50 -14.01 -33.19
N PRO A 233 -8.16 -13.90 -33.34
CA PRO A 233 -7.36 -12.83 -32.72
C PRO A 233 -7.67 -11.47 -33.34
N VAL A 234 -7.79 -10.46 -32.48
CA VAL A 234 -8.12 -9.07 -32.83
C VAL A 234 -6.87 -8.40 -33.42
N GLU A 235 -6.88 -8.14 -34.73
CA GLU A 235 -5.90 -7.27 -35.40
C GLU A 235 -6.14 -5.80 -35.01
N VAL A 236 -5.07 -5.11 -34.63
CA VAL A 236 -5.09 -3.69 -34.26
C VAL A 236 -5.06 -2.85 -35.54
N SER A 237 -6.24 -2.45 -36.03
CA SER A 237 -6.34 -1.46 -37.11
C SER A 237 -6.05 -0.05 -36.60
N LYS A 238 -4.95 0.50 -37.10
CA LYS A 238 -4.46 1.87 -36.90
C LYS A 238 -5.44 2.88 -37.52
N ALA A 239 -6.27 3.52 -36.69
CA ALA A 239 -7.14 4.62 -37.11
C ALA A 239 -6.34 5.93 -37.25
N ALA A 240 -6.58 6.64 -38.36
CA ALA A 240 -6.02 7.94 -38.70
C ALA A 240 -6.56 9.06 -37.79
N PRO A 241 -5.79 10.15 -37.53
CA PRO A 241 -6.25 11.25 -36.69
C PRO A 241 -7.31 12.13 -37.38
N PRO A 242 -8.27 12.71 -36.63
CA PRO A 242 -9.29 13.57 -37.20
C PRO A 242 -8.73 14.93 -37.66
N ALA A 243 -9.26 15.40 -38.80
CA ALA A 243 -8.90 16.66 -39.44
C ALA A 243 -9.25 17.88 -38.57
N PHE A 244 -8.29 18.80 -38.46
CA PHE A 244 -8.38 20.06 -37.75
C PHE A 244 -9.24 21.05 -38.54
N VAL A 245 -10.44 21.37 -38.04
CA VAL A 245 -11.31 22.41 -38.62
C VAL A 245 -10.83 23.77 -38.11
N GLN A 246 -10.29 24.59 -39.00
CA GLN A 246 -9.87 25.97 -38.70
C GLN A 246 -11.10 26.89 -38.59
N PRO A 247 -11.16 27.80 -37.60
CA PRO A 247 -12.23 28.79 -37.52
C PRO A 247 -12.08 29.91 -38.57
N ALA A 248 -13.21 30.36 -39.13
CA ALA A 248 -13.30 31.40 -40.15
C ALA A 248 -12.90 32.81 -39.62
N PRO A 249 -12.34 33.69 -40.47
CA PRO A 249 -12.01 35.06 -40.08
C PRO A 249 -13.27 35.94 -39.96
N THR A 250 -13.38 36.67 -38.86
CA THR A 250 -14.44 37.67 -38.62
C THR A 250 -14.23 38.92 -39.49
N PRO A 251 -15.28 39.52 -40.07
CA PRO A 251 -15.17 40.76 -40.82
C PRO A 251 -15.00 41.97 -39.88
N SER A 252 -13.93 42.74 -40.08
CA SER A 252 -13.72 44.04 -39.43
C SER A 252 -14.78 45.05 -39.88
N LYS A 253 -15.26 45.86 -38.95
CA LYS A 253 -16.13 47.03 -39.18
C LYS A 253 -15.47 48.28 -38.63
#